data_AF-A0A1E8CW96-F1
#
_entry.id   AF-A0A1E8CW96-F1
#
_cell.length_a   1.000
_cell.length_b   1.000
_cell.length_c   1.000
_cell.angle_alpha   90.00
_cell.angle_beta   90.00
_cell.angle_gamma   90.00
#
_symmetry.space_group_name_H-M   'P 1'
#
loop_
_entity.id
_entity.type
_entity.pdbx_description
1 polymer ?
#
loop_
_entity_poly.entity_id
_entity_poly.type
_entity_poly.pdbx_seq_one_letter_code
_entity_poly.pdbx_strand_id
1 'polypeptide(L)'
;MAGELVEYDKLGNRPVRLGDLELAYDRLGNRLVRIGNMDIEYDMGGNRVRRIGGVMVEYDKMGSRPRHLETDGESHLDEQLLLVVFLVLIAFNRDD
;
A
#
# COMPACT_ATOMS: atom_id res chain seq x y z
N MET A 1 16.68 -15.92 18.02
CA MET A 1 15.85 -14.79 17.58
C MET A 1 15.52 -15.04 16.12
N ALA A 2 14.27 -15.38 15.81
CA ALA A 2 13.81 -15.34 14.42
C ALA A 2 13.54 -13.86 14.11
N GLY A 3 14.20 -13.33 13.08
CA GLY A 3 14.02 -11.95 12.63
C GLY A 3 13.80 -11.96 11.13
N GLU A 4 12.93 -11.07 10.67
CA GLU A 4 12.69 -10.87 9.25
C GLU A 4 13.70 -9.86 8.68
N LEU A 5 14.14 -10.08 7.46
CA LEU A 5 15.09 -9.19 6.78
C LEU A 5 14.33 -8.04 6.11
N VAL A 6 14.87 -6.83 6.23
CA VAL A 6 14.48 -5.70 5.38
C VAL A 6 15.57 -5.48 4.36
N GLU A 7 15.23 -5.56 3.08
CA GLU A 7 16.16 -5.27 2.00
C GLU A 7 15.81 -3.96 1.32
N TYR A 8 16.85 -3.25 0.90
CA TYR A 8 16.74 -1.95 0.25
C TYR A 8 17.13 -2.03 -1.23
N ASP A 9 16.72 -1.03 -2.01
CA ASP A 9 17.22 -0.86 -3.36
C ASP A 9 18.75 -0.70 -3.39
N LYS A 10 19.36 -0.82 -4.57
CA LYS A 10 20.83 -0.77 -4.71
C LYS A 10 21.46 0.52 -4.18
N LEU A 11 20.68 1.59 -4.07
CA LEU A 11 21.13 2.90 -3.57
C LEU A 11 20.82 3.10 -2.09
N GLY A 12 20.13 2.17 -1.44
CA GLY A 12 19.72 2.27 -0.04
C GLY A 12 18.57 3.24 0.22
N ASN A 13 17.88 3.74 -0.80
CA ASN A 13 16.92 4.85 -0.65
C ASN A 13 15.53 4.40 -0.19
N ARG A 14 15.17 3.14 -0.43
CA ARG A 14 13.84 2.60 -0.12
C ARG A 14 13.91 1.10 0.13
N PRO A 15 13.01 0.55 0.98
CA PRO A 15 12.87 -0.89 1.10
C PRO A 15 12.29 -1.48 -0.18
N VAL A 16 12.81 -2.63 -0.61
CA VAL A 16 12.30 -3.43 -1.74
C VAL A 16 11.81 -4.81 -1.29
N ARG A 17 12.11 -5.21 -0.04
CA ARG A 17 11.58 -6.41 0.57
C ARG A 17 11.45 -6.30 2.09
N LEU A 18 10.40 -6.92 2.63
CA LEU A 18 10.16 -7.09 4.07
C LEU A 18 9.81 -8.56 4.32
N GLY A 19 10.75 -9.34 4.86
CA GLY A 19 10.63 -10.79 4.91
C GLY A 19 10.38 -11.37 3.50
N ASP A 20 9.28 -12.10 3.35
CA ASP A 20 8.84 -12.67 2.06
C ASP A 20 8.02 -11.70 1.19
N LEU A 21 7.71 -10.50 1.69
CA LEU A 21 6.93 -9.51 0.94
C LEU A 21 7.83 -8.67 0.04
N GLU A 22 7.63 -8.76 -1.28
CA GLU A 22 8.26 -7.87 -2.26
C GLU A 22 7.54 -6.52 -2.31
N LEU A 23 8.29 -5.41 -2.34
CA LEU A 23 7.75 -4.06 -2.50
C LEU A 23 8.11 -3.54 -3.89
N ALA A 24 7.11 -3.38 -4.76
CA ALA A 24 7.32 -2.86 -6.10
C ALA A 24 6.85 -1.41 -6.22
N TYR A 25 7.61 -0.63 -6.98
CA TYR A 25 7.35 0.79 -7.21
C TYR A 25 6.96 1.06 -8.67
N ASP A 26 6.32 2.20 -8.91
CA ASP A 26 6.04 2.67 -10.28
C ASP A 26 7.34 2.87 -11.08
N ARG A 27 7.22 3.07 -12.40
CA ARG A 27 8.39 3.18 -13.29
C ARG A 27 9.36 4.30 -12.91
N LEU A 28 8.87 5.36 -12.27
CA LEU A 28 9.71 6.47 -11.79
C LEU A 28 10.29 6.19 -10.40
N GLY A 29 9.88 5.09 -9.77
CA GLY A 29 10.27 4.71 -8.43
C GLY A 29 9.64 5.61 -7.36
N ASN A 30 8.60 6.40 -7.66
CA ASN A 30 8.12 7.42 -6.71
C ASN A 30 6.99 6.92 -5.82
N ARG A 31 6.27 5.88 -6.24
CA ARG A 31 5.09 5.38 -5.55
C ARG A 31 5.15 3.86 -5.43
N LEU A 32 4.72 3.36 -4.29
CA LEU A 32 4.54 1.94 -4.08
C LEU A 32 3.29 1.49 -4.84
N VAL A 33 3.43 0.50 -5.72
CA VAL A 33 2.33 0.01 -6.56
C VAL A 33 1.95 -1.43 -6.26
N ARG A 34 2.74 -2.14 -5.45
CA ARG A 34 2.46 -3.51 -5.03
C ARG A 34 3.21 -3.89 -3.76
N ILE A 35 2.58 -4.68 -2.91
CA ILE A 35 3.20 -5.39 -1.78
C ILE A 35 2.85 -6.88 -1.90
N GLY A 36 3.84 -7.74 -2.10
CA GLY A 36 3.63 -9.16 -2.38
C GLY A 36 2.69 -9.33 -3.59
N ASN A 37 1.52 -9.93 -3.37
CA ASN A 37 0.50 -10.13 -4.39
C ASN A 37 -0.61 -9.06 -4.41
N MET A 38 -0.52 -8.04 -3.55
CA MET A 38 -1.53 -6.99 -3.43
C MET A 38 -1.13 -5.78 -4.27
N ASP A 39 -1.88 -5.54 -5.35
CA ASP A 39 -1.74 -4.34 -6.17
C ASP A 39 -2.28 -3.10 -5.44
N ILE A 40 -1.65 -1.96 -5.65
CA ILE A 40 -2.06 -0.65 -5.12
C ILE A 40 -2.44 0.22 -6.31
N GLU A 41 -3.72 0.58 -6.38
CA GLU A 41 -4.25 1.43 -7.45
C GLU A 41 -4.48 2.84 -6.93
N TYR A 42 -4.08 3.82 -7.71
CA TYR A 42 -4.31 5.24 -7.44
C TYR A 42 -5.50 5.77 -8.26
N ASP A 43 -6.07 6.88 -7.82
CA ASP A 43 -7.05 7.64 -8.61
C ASP A 43 -6.42 8.21 -9.90
N MET A 44 -7.25 8.71 -10.82
CA MET A 44 -6.78 9.25 -12.10
C MET A 44 -5.88 10.49 -11.93
N GLY A 45 -6.04 11.22 -10.81
CA GLY A 45 -5.15 12.31 -10.43
C GLY A 45 -3.79 11.82 -9.94
N GLY A 46 -3.67 10.52 -9.63
CA GLY A 46 -2.44 9.86 -9.23
C GLY A 46 -2.02 10.13 -7.78
N ASN A 47 -2.83 10.85 -7.02
CA ASN A 47 -2.45 11.40 -5.72
C ASN A 47 -3.01 10.60 -4.55
N ARG A 48 -4.06 9.79 -4.78
CA ARG A 48 -4.73 9.05 -3.71
C ARG A 48 -4.86 7.58 -4.04
N VAL A 49 -4.60 6.74 -3.05
CA VAL A 49 -4.83 5.30 -3.15
C VAL A 49 -6.33 5.05 -3.16
N ARG A 50 -6.85 4.44 -4.23
CA ARG A 50 -8.27 4.08 -4.33
C ARG A 50 -8.53 2.60 -4.06
N ARG A 51 -7.51 1.74 -4.23
CA ARG A 51 -7.64 0.30 -4.03
C ARG A 51 -6.32 -0.32 -3.58
N ILE A 52 -6.41 -1.31 -2.70
CA ILE A 52 -5.29 -2.14 -2.23
C ILE A 52 -5.77 -3.60 -2.26
N GLY A 53 -5.20 -4.43 -3.13
CA GLY A 53 -5.72 -5.77 -3.40
C GLY A 53 -7.20 -5.71 -3.79
N GLY A 54 -8.06 -6.46 -3.11
CA GLY A 54 -9.51 -6.42 -3.31
C GLY A 54 -10.27 -5.46 -2.38
N VAL A 55 -9.57 -4.49 -1.77
CA VAL A 55 -10.17 -3.48 -0.87
C VAL A 55 -10.17 -2.12 -1.52
N MET A 56 -11.35 -1.51 -1.62
CA MET A 56 -11.58 -0.14 -2.03
C MET A 56 -11.47 0.82 -0.85
N VAL A 57 -10.90 2.00 -1.08
CA VAL A 57 -10.72 3.05 -0.07
C VAL A 57 -11.67 4.20 -0.36
N GLU A 58 -12.64 4.40 0.53
CA GLU A 58 -13.60 5.49 0.45
C GLU A 58 -13.18 6.66 1.35
N TYR A 59 -13.23 7.86 0.78
CA TYR A 59 -12.75 9.08 1.43
C TYR A 59 -13.90 9.91 1.99
N ASP A 60 -13.56 10.84 2.89
CA ASP A 60 -14.50 11.87 3.31
C ASP A 60 -14.97 12.77 2.15
N LYS A 61 -15.99 13.60 2.41
CA LYS A 61 -16.58 14.47 1.38
C LYS A 61 -15.57 15.46 0.74
N MET A 62 -14.50 15.78 1.47
CA MET A 62 -13.43 16.66 0.97
C MET A 62 -12.33 15.87 0.25
N GLY A 63 -12.42 14.54 0.24
CA GLY A 63 -11.53 13.65 -0.49
C GLY A 63 -10.14 13.52 0.14
N SER A 64 -9.96 13.95 1.39
CA SER A 64 -8.64 14.10 2.02
C SER A 64 -8.30 12.99 3.00
N ARG A 65 -9.31 12.30 3.54
CA ARG A 65 -9.12 11.31 4.61
C ARG A 65 -9.87 10.02 4.29
N PRO A 66 -9.20 8.86 4.27
CA PRO A 66 -9.87 7.58 4.25
C PRO A 66 -10.87 7.48 5.42
N ARG A 67 -12.08 6.99 5.14
CA ARG A 67 -13.13 6.78 6.15
C ARG A 67 -13.67 5.37 6.19
N HIS A 68 -13.81 4.74 5.03
CA HIS A 68 -14.36 3.40 4.92
C HIS A 68 -13.49 2.55 4.00
N LEU A 69 -13.44 1.26 4.33
CA LEU A 69 -12.84 0.22 3.50
C LEU A 69 -13.97 -0.68 3.05
N GLU A 70 -14.06 -0.91 1.74
CA GLU A 70 -15.08 -1.78 1.15
C GLU A 70 -14.40 -2.92 0.42
N THR A 71 -14.87 -4.15 0.62
CA THR A 71 -14.37 -5.31 -0.11
C THR A 71 -15.16 -5.51 -1.39
N ASP A 72 -14.54 -6.07 -2.43
CA ASP A 72 -15.22 -6.52 -3.64
C ASP A 72 -16.18 -7.71 -3.44
N GLY A 73 -16.36 -8.17 -2.20
CA GLY A 73 -17.28 -9.25 -1.81
C GLY A 73 -16.64 -10.64 -1.85
N GLU A 74 -15.52 -10.78 -2.57
CA GLU A 74 -14.68 -11.98 -2.56
C GLU A 74 -13.55 -11.86 -1.51
N SER A 75 -13.09 -10.63 -1.29
CA SER A 75 -12.03 -10.35 -0.32
C SER A 75 -12.54 -10.31 1.12
N HIS A 76 -11.76 -10.86 2.04
CA HIS A 76 -11.97 -10.72 3.47
C HIS A 76 -10.95 -9.75 4.06
N LEU A 77 -11.40 -8.83 4.91
CA LEU A 77 -10.51 -7.96 5.70
C LEU A 77 -9.90 -8.77 6.85
N ASP A 78 -8.89 -9.57 6.54
CA ASP A 78 -8.06 -10.19 7.55
C ASP A 78 -7.05 -9.19 8.14
N GLU A 79 -6.39 -9.60 9.22
CA GLU A 79 -5.42 -8.76 9.94
C GLU A 79 -4.24 -8.35 9.05
N GLN A 80 -3.76 -9.25 8.19
CA GLN A 80 -2.63 -8.98 7.30
C GLN A 80 -2.98 -7.89 6.30
N LEU A 81 -4.16 -7.98 5.69
CA LEU A 81 -4.66 -7.00 4.73
C LEU A 81 -4.90 -5.65 5.43
N LEU A 82 -5.46 -5.63 6.64
CA LEU A 82 -5.62 -4.40 7.41
C LEU A 82 -4.29 -3.72 7.74
N LEU A 83 -3.25 -4.49 8.10
CA LEU A 83 -1.91 -3.96 8.33
C LEU A 83 -1.30 -3.39 7.05
N VAL A 84 -1.47 -4.06 5.92
CA VAL A 84 -1.01 -3.58 4.61
C VAL A 84 -1.75 -2.29 4.23
N VAL A 85 -3.06 -2.25 4.40
CA VAL A 85 -3.87 -1.06 4.15
C VAL A 85 -3.39 0.11 5.02
N PHE A 86 -3.17 -0.12 6.32
CA PHE A 86 -2.66 0.90 7.23
C PHE A 86 -1.27 1.41 6.80
N LEU A 87 -0.36 0.49 6.48
CA LEU A 87 0.99 0.82 6.04
C LEU A 87 0.98 1.65 4.75
N VAL A 88 0.17 1.28 3.76
CA VAL A 88 0.05 2.01 2.50
C VAL A 88 -0.56 3.40 2.71
N LEU A 89 -1.65 3.49 3.47
CA LEU A 89 -2.38 4.75 3.65
C LEU A 89 -1.68 5.76 4.57
N ILE A 90 -0.84 5.29 5.50
CA ILE A 90 -0.20 6.14 6.50
C ILE A 90 1.31 6.19 6.31
N ALA A 91 2.00 5.05 6.24
CA ALA A 91 3.46 5.02 6.21
C ALA A 91 4.05 5.33 4.83
N PHE A 92 3.29 5.10 3.75
CA PHE A 92 3.73 5.37 2.37
C PHE A 92 2.99 6.53 1.71
N ASN A 93 2.07 7.20 2.42
CA ASN A 93 1.39 8.37 1.89
C ASN A 93 2.29 9.60 2.04
N ARG A 94 2.77 10.14 0.91
CA ARG A 94 3.74 11.23 0.85
C ARG A 94 3.05 12.59 0.90
N ASP A 95 2.39 12.87 2.01
CA ASP A 95 1.85 14.21 2.33
C ASP A 95 2.43 14.81 3.63
N ASP A 96 3.42 14.15 4.26
CA ASP A 96 4.18 14.66 5.42
C ASP A 96 5.63 15.05 5.07
#